data_AF-A0A6C8GNG7-F1
#
_entry.id   AF-A0A6C8GNG7-F1
#
_cell.length_a   1.000
_cell.length_b   1.000
_cell.length_c   1.000
_cell.angle_alpha   90.00
_cell.angle_beta   90.00
_cell.angle_gamma   90.00
#
_symmetry.space_group_name_H-M   'P 1'
#
loop_
_entity.id
_entity.type
_entity.pdbx_description
1 polymer ?
#
loop_
_entity_poly.entity_id
_entity_poly.type
_entity_poly.pdbx_seq_one_letter_code
_entity_poly.pdbx_strand_id
1 'polypeptide(L)' 'GRVARYRFCVGKMAQQQGVAVKTSAEALQQAIDDNFWKPEYRDYRRTSI' A
#
# COMPACT_ATOMS: atom_id res chain seq x y z
N GLY A 1 2.96 -3.88 9.19
CA GLY A 1 3.87 -5.02 8.86
C GLY A 1 5.13 -4.53 8.13
N ARG A 2 6.18 -5.36 8.00
CA ARG A 2 7.47 -4.96 7.38
C ARG A 2 7.33 -4.39 5.95
N VAL A 3 6.41 -4.90 5.15
CA VAL A 3 6.15 -4.46 3.76
C VAL A 3 5.60 -3.02 3.67
N ALA A 4 4.75 -2.62 4.62
CA ALA A 4 4.19 -1.26 4.67
C ALA A 4 5.28 -0.21 4.87
N ARG A 5 6.29 -0.51 5.71
CA ARG A 5 7.44 0.38 5.94
C ARG A 5 8.27 0.60 4.68
N TYR A 6 8.50 -0.43 3.87
CA TYR A 6 9.25 -0.29 2.63
C TYR A 6 8.56 0.61 1.62
N ARG A 7 7.23 0.46 1.43
CA ARG A 7 6.46 1.32 0.51
C ARG A 7 6.51 2.78 0.94
N PHE A 8 6.39 3.06 2.25
CA PHE A 8 6.52 4.40 2.79
C PHE A 8 7.93 4.98 2.54
N CYS A 9 8.99 4.24 2.85
CA CYS A 9 10.38 4.67 2.60
C CYS A 9 10.64 4.95 1.11
N VAL A 10 10.19 4.07 0.22
CA VAL A 10 10.31 4.27 -1.24
C VAL A 10 9.59 5.54 -1.69
N GLY A 11 8.37 5.79 -1.20
CA GLY A 11 7.63 7.02 -1.48
C GLY A 11 8.34 8.28 -1.00
N LYS A 12 8.92 8.26 0.21
CA LYS A 12 9.71 9.38 0.75
C LYS A 12 10.98 9.64 -0.07
N MET A 13 11.67 8.59 -0.52
CA MET A 13 12.87 8.72 -1.38
C MET A 13 12.50 9.28 -2.76
N ALA A 14 11.40 8.83 -3.34
CA ALA A 14 10.87 9.34 -4.60
C ALA A 14 10.55 10.86 -4.52
N GLN A 15 9.99 11.31 -3.41
CA GLN A 15 9.75 12.74 -3.14
C GLN A 15 11.05 13.55 -2.99
N GLN A 16 12.08 12.96 -2.38
CA GLN A 16 13.39 13.59 -2.22
C GLN A 16 14.13 13.72 -3.56
N GLN A 17 14.05 12.70 -4.40
CA GLN A 17 14.65 12.69 -5.74
C GLN A 17 13.88 13.51 -6.77
N GLY A 18 12.73 14.07 -6.40
CA GLY A 18 11.90 14.90 -7.28
C GLY A 18 11.12 14.12 -8.34
N VAL A 19 11.09 12.78 -8.25
CA VAL A 19 10.33 11.90 -9.15
C VAL A 19 8.86 11.76 -8.72
N ALA A 20 8.51 12.24 -7.52
CA ALA A 20 7.15 12.27 -7.00
C ALA A 20 6.83 13.61 -6.32
N VAL A 21 5.54 13.98 -6.32
CA VAL A 21 5.04 15.19 -5.65
C VAL A 21 5.27 15.11 -4.14
N LYS A 22 5.85 16.16 -3.56
CA LYS A 22 6.03 16.29 -2.11
C LYS A 22 4.68 16.53 -1.44
N THR A 23 4.22 15.53 -0.70
CA THR A 23 3.00 15.57 0.10
C THR A 23 3.32 15.29 1.58
N SER A 24 2.38 15.55 2.47
CA SER A 24 2.53 15.23 3.90
C SER A 24 2.72 13.73 4.10
N ALA A 25 3.37 13.36 5.20
CA ALA A 25 3.61 11.95 5.54
C ALA A 25 2.28 11.17 5.69
N GLU A 26 1.27 11.82 6.25
CA GLU A 26 -0.07 11.25 6.44
C GLU A 26 -0.77 11.00 5.10
N ALA A 27 -0.72 11.95 4.18
CA ALA A 27 -1.30 11.79 2.85
C ALA A 27 -0.59 10.68 2.05
N LEU A 28 0.74 10.56 2.18
CA LEU A 28 1.49 9.46 1.57
C LEU A 28 1.08 8.10 2.15
N GLN A 29 0.90 8.02 3.47
CA GLN A 29 0.47 6.79 4.13
C GLN A 29 -0.95 6.40 3.70
N GLN A 30 -1.87 7.36 3.66
CA GLN A 30 -3.25 7.13 3.21
C GLN A 30 -3.28 6.64 1.75
N ALA A 31 -2.56 7.31 0.85
CA ALA A 31 -2.47 6.88 -0.55
C ALA A 31 -1.89 5.46 -0.69
N ILE A 32 -0.91 5.11 0.14
CA ILE A 32 -0.36 3.75 0.21
C ILE A 32 -1.44 2.77 0.66
N ASP A 33 -2.24 3.08 1.67
CA ASP A 33 -3.27 2.18 2.18
C ASP A 33 -4.43 2.01 1.19
N ASP A 34 -4.87 3.09 0.53
CA ASP A 34 -5.95 3.09 -0.46
C ASP A 34 -5.58 2.29 -1.72
N ASN A 35 -4.32 2.36 -2.14
CA ASN A 35 -3.83 1.66 -3.33
C ASN A 35 -3.25 0.28 -3.03
N PHE A 36 -3.17 -0.13 -1.75
CA PHE A 36 -2.67 -1.46 -1.43
C PHE A 36 -3.75 -2.50 -1.61
N TRP A 37 -3.60 -3.32 -2.65
CA TRP A 37 -4.45 -4.49 -2.81
C TRP A 37 -4.22 -5.47 -1.65
N LYS A 38 -5.31 -5.80 -0.95
CA LYS A 38 -5.33 -6.83 0.08
C LYS A 38 -5.99 -8.08 -0.52
N PRO A 39 -5.34 -9.26 -0.43
CA PRO A 39 -5.98 -10.49 -0.86
C PRO A 39 -7.15 -10.78 0.08
N GLU A 40 -8.37 -10.70 -0.43
CA GLU A 40 -9.53 -11.30 0.23
C GLU A 40 -9.67 -12.74 -0.23
N TYR A 41 -9.49 -13.67 0.71
CA TYR A 41 -9.70 -15.07 0.43
C TYR A 41 -11.20 -15.33 0.41
N ARG A 42 -11.73 -15.77 -0.73
CA ARG A 42 -13.13 -16.18 -0.85
C ARG A 42 -13.28 -17.57 -0.26
N ASP A 43 -14.13 -17.71 0.76
CA ASP A 43 -14.53 -19.02 1.26
C ASP A 43 -15.34 -19.77 0.20
N TYR A 44 -14.69 -20.68 -0.51
CA TYR A 44 -15.37 -21.62 -1.38
C TYR A 44 -15.95 -22.75 -0.53
N ARG A 45 -17.25 -22.66 -0.23
CA ARG A 45 -17.98 -23.79 0.33
C ARG A 45 -18.11 -24.85 -0.77
N ARG A 46 -17.64 -26.07 -0.48
CA ARG A 46 -17.70 -27.21 -1.39
C ARG A 46 -19.17 -27.63 -1.52
N THR A 47 -19.86 -27.16 -2.56
CA THR A 47 -21.15 -27.72 -2.97
C THR A 47 -20.88 -29.01 -3.72
N SER A 48 -20.62 -30.07 -2.97
CA SER A 48 -20.72 -31.44 -3.45
C SER A 48 -21.47 -32.21 -2.36
N ILE A 49 -22.78 -32.28 -2.54
CA ILE A 49 -23.70 -33.21 -1.88
C ILE A 49 -24.38 -33.99 -2.98
#